data_AF-A0A920JPA2-F1
#
_entry.id   AF-A0A920JPA2-F1
#
_cell.length_a   1.000
_cell.length_b   1.000
_cell.length_c   1.000
_cell.angle_alpha   90.00
_cell.angle_beta   90.00
_cell.angle_gamma   90.00
#
_symmetry.space_group_name_H-M   'P 1'
#
loop_
_entity.id
_entity.type
_entity.pdbx_description
1 polymer ?
#
loop_
_entity_poly.entity_id
_entity_poly.type
_entity_poly.pdbx_seq_one_letter_code
_entity_poly.pdbx_strand_id
1 'polypeptide(L)'
;MLLGQNVNSYKSNTINGDIVKFSDLIKYLSLIDGIERIRHTTSHPIDFGDDLIEEYRNTKLANNLHLPVQSGSDTILAQMKRKHTSLEYRNIIRKVKMIRPDINLTTDIIVGYPGETDHDFQQTLKL
;
A
#
# COMPACT_ATOMS: atom_id res chain seq x y z
N MET A 1 6.86 7.32 -13.23
CA MET A 1 6.81 7.05 -11.77
C MET A 1 5.71 7.92 -11.19
N LEU A 2 4.84 7.37 -10.34
CA LEU A 2 3.75 8.08 -9.67
C LEU A 2 4.15 8.37 -8.22
N LEU A 3 3.98 9.62 -7.80
CA LEU A 3 4.41 10.13 -6.49
C LEU A 3 3.34 11.04 -5.91
N GLY A 4 3.23 11.03 -4.58
CA GLY A 4 2.34 11.90 -3.81
C GLY A 4 2.63 11.76 -2.32
N GLN A 5 1.94 12.51 -1.47
CA GLN A 5 2.04 12.30 -0.01
C GLN A 5 1.41 10.97 0.41
N ASN A 6 0.27 10.65 -0.19
CA ASN A 6 -0.39 9.36 -0.17
C ASN A 6 -0.85 9.07 -1.59
N VAL A 7 -0.10 8.24 -2.33
CA VAL A 7 -0.33 8.10 -3.77
C VAL A 7 -1.67 7.40 -4.07
N ASN A 8 -2.06 6.41 -3.24
CA ASN A 8 -3.24 5.60 -3.47
C ASN A 8 -4.53 6.23 -2.93
N SER A 9 -4.46 7.40 -2.30
CA SER A 9 -5.65 8.25 -2.09
C SER A 9 -6.00 9.12 -3.31
N TYR A 10 -5.30 8.96 -4.44
CA TYR A 10 -5.61 9.69 -5.68
C TYR A 10 -7.07 9.53 -6.09
N LYS A 11 -7.73 10.67 -6.30
CA LYS A 11 -9.07 10.79 -6.85
C LYS A 11 -9.12 11.98 -7.78
N SER A 12 -9.76 11.80 -8.94
CA SER A 12 -10.04 12.86 -9.89
C SER A 12 -11.43 12.65 -10.49
N ASN A 13 -12.03 13.71 -11.02
CA ASN A 13 -13.29 13.60 -11.75
C ASN A 13 -12.99 13.50 -13.25
N THR A 14 -13.71 12.65 -13.97
CA THR A 14 -13.75 12.68 -15.43
C THR A 14 -14.52 13.91 -15.92
N ILE A 15 -14.44 14.18 -17.22
CA ILE A 15 -15.24 15.23 -17.88
C ILE A 15 -16.75 15.02 -17.67
N ASN A 16 -17.17 13.75 -17.52
CA ASN A 16 -18.56 13.37 -17.30
C ASN A 16 -18.96 13.32 -15.81
N GLY A 17 -18.02 13.59 -14.89
CA GLY A 17 -18.27 13.61 -13.44
C GLY A 17 -18.03 12.29 -12.71
N ASP A 18 -17.55 11.24 -13.39
CA ASP A 18 -17.21 9.98 -12.74
C ASP A 18 -15.92 10.10 -11.92
N ILE A 19 -15.82 9.36 -10.81
CA ILE A 19 -14.61 9.35 -9.97
C ILE A 19 -13.61 8.34 -10.54
N VAL A 20 -12.41 8.81 -10.88
CA VAL A 20 -11.24 8.01 -11.20
C VAL A 20 -10.42 7.80 -9.94
N LYS A 21 -10.19 6.55 -9.57
CA LYS A 21 -9.31 6.17 -8.45
C LYS A 21 -7.89 5.90 -8.93
N PHE A 22 -6.99 5.62 -7.98
CA PHE A 22 -5.61 5.27 -8.29
C PHE A 22 -5.47 3.98 -9.13
N SER A 23 -6.30 2.97 -8.85
CA SER A 23 -6.40 1.72 -9.63
C SER A 23 -6.73 2.01 -11.10
N ASP A 24 -7.73 2.85 -11.35
CA ASP A 24 -8.11 3.30 -12.70
C ASP A 24 -6.96 4.04 -13.40
N LEU A 25 -6.24 4.89 -12.68
CA LEU A 25 -5.07 5.59 -13.23
C LEU A 25 -3.98 4.61 -13.69
N ILE A 26 -3.67 3.58 -12.89
CA ILE A 26 -2.71 2.53 -13.29
C ILE A 26 -3.19 1.83 -14.56
N LYS A 27 -4.48 1.46 -14.59
CA LYS A 27 -5.10 0.82 -15.74
C LYS A 27 -5.01 1.69 -16.99
N TYR A 28 -5.36 2.97 -16.92
CA TYR A 28 -5.28 3.88 -18.07
C TYR A 28 -3.84 4.08 -18.55
N LEU A 29 -2.89 4.29 -17.63
CA LEU A 29 -1.48 4.41 -17.99
C LEU A 29 -0.94 3.14 -18.68
N SER A 30 -1.45 1.96 -18.30
CA SER A 30 -1.02 0.71 -18.92
C SER A 30 -1.49 0.55 -20.37
N LEU A 31 -2.53 1.28 -20.78
CA LEU A 31 -3.04 1.31 -22.16
C LEU A 31 -2.27 2.26 -23.07
N ILE A 32 -1.43 3.14 -22.53
CA ILE A 32 -0.65 4.10 -23.32
C ILE A 32 0.54 3.37 -23.98
N ASP A 33 0.60 3.44 -25.30
CA ASP A 33 1.74 2.94 -26.08
C ASP A 33 3.02 3.70 -25.68
N GLY A 34 4.12 2.95 -25.48
CA GLY A 34 5.39 3.49 -25.00
C GLY A 34 5.56 3.53 -23.48
N ILE A 35 4.49 3.36 -22.69
CA ILE A 35 4.63 3.09 -21.25
C ILE A 35 4.86 1.59 -21.05
N GLU A 36 6.12 1.22 -20.80
CA GLU A 36 6.51 -0.17 -20.54
C GLU A 36 6.44 -0.55 -19.05
N ARG A 37 6.57 0.44 -18.16
CA ARG A 37 6.66 0.21 -16.71
C ARG A 37 6.01 1.33 -15.91
N ILE A 38 5.17 0.95 -14.96
CA ILE A 38 4.54 1.83 -13.98
C ILE A 38 5.12 1.51 -12.59
N ARG A 39 5.54 2.54 -11.87
CA ARG A 39 6.00 2.45 -10.48
C ARG A 39 5.27 3.48 -9.65
N HIS A 40 4.93 3.13 -8.42
CA HIS A 40 4.44 4.05 -7.41
C HIS A 40 5.13 3.77 -6.07
N THR A 41 5.11 4.76 -5.18
CA THR A 41 5.55 4.64 -3.79
C THR A 41 4.64 5.53 -2.93
N THR A 42 4.92 5.67 -1.63
CA THR A 42 4.12 6.44 -0.66
C THR A 42 2.67 5.98 -0.55
N SER A 43 2.45 4.66 -0.54
CA SER A 43 1.12 4.09 -0.34
C SER A 43 0.74 4.06 1.16
N HIS A 44 -0.53 4.28 1.47
CA HIS A 44 -1.07 4.11 2.81
C HIS A 44 -1.96 2.85 2.89
N PRO A 45 -1.82 1.98 3.92
CA PRO A 45 -2.60 0.75 4.04
C PRO A 45 -4.12 0.94 3.97
N ILE A 46 -4.64 2.04 4.55
CA ILE A 46 -6.08 2.31 4.58
C ILE A 46 -6.70 2.53 3.20
N ASP A 47 -5.94 3.08 2.25
CA ASP A 47 -6.40 3.40 0.90
C ASP A 47 -6.03 2.26 -0.07
N PHE A 48 -5.59 1.11 0.44
CA PHE A 48 -5.16 -0.03 -0.36
C PHE A 48 -6.30 -1.03 -0.52
N GLY A 49 -7.30 -0.61 -1.32
CA GLY A 49 -8.49 -1.40 -1.59
C GLY A 49 -8.26 -2.60 -2.51
N ASP A 50 -9.28 -3.47 -2.59
CA ASP A 50 -9.25 -4.66 -3.46
C ASP A 50 -9.11 -4.31 -4.94
N ASP A 51 -9.59 -3.15 -5.38
CA ASP A 51 -9.40 -2.65 -6.74
C ASP A 51 -7.93 -2.39 -7.07
N LEU A 52 -7.17 -1.79 -6.14
CA LEU A 52 -5.73 -1.60 -6.31
C LEU A 52 -4.95 -2.91 -6.18
N ILE A 53 -5.40 -3.83 -5.34
CA ILE A 53 -4.80 -5.17 -5.22
C ILE A 53 -4.91 -5.91 -6.56
N GLU A 54 -6.07 -5.88 -7.22
CA GLU A 54 -6.27 -6.57 -8.50
C GLU A 54 -5.41 -5.98 -9.63
N GLU A 55 -5.06 -4.69 -9.57
CA GLU A 55 -4.12 -4.09 -10.53
C GLU A 55 -2.70 -4.70 -10.45
N TYR A 56 -2.36 -5.47 -9.41
CA TYR A 56 -1.15 -6.29 -9.44
C TYR A 56 -1.21 -7.44 -10.45
N ARG A 57 -2.32 -7.70 -11.14
CA ARG A 57 -2.30 -8.57 -12.33
C ARG A 57 -1.65 -7.89 -13.54
N ASN A 58 -1.62 -6.56 -13.56
CA ASN A 58 -1.14 -5.76 -14.69
C ASN A 58 0.39 -5.85 -14.84
N THR A 59 0.88 -6.56 -15.84
CA THR A 59 2.33 -6.82 -16.02
C THR A 59 3.18 -5.55 -16.18
N LYS A 60 2.59 -4.42 -16.59
CA LYS A 60 3.29 -3.12 -16.66
C LYS A 60 3.48 -2.50 -15.28
N LEU A 61 2.65 -2.82 -14.28
CA LEU A 61 2.87 -2.41 -12.90
C LEU A 61 4.10 -3.17 -12.36
N ALA A 62 5.08 -2.43 -11.83
CA ALA A 62 6.34 -3.01 -11.37
C ALA A 62 6.14 -4.05 -10.26
N ASN A 63 7.00 -5.07 -10.23
CA ASN A 63 6.96 -6.14 -9.23
C ASN A 63 7.59 -5.74 -7.88
N ASN A 64 7.15 -4.59 -7.36
CA ASN A 64 7.56 -4.07 -6.06
C ASN A 64 6.40 -3.31 -5.40
N LEU A 65 6.21 -3.52 -4.11
CA LEU A 65 5.25 -2.79 -3.29
C LEU A 65 5.95 -2.25 -2.04
N HIS A 66 5.99 -0.92 -1.93
CA HIS A 66 6.36 -0.25 -0.70
C HIS A 66 5.09 0.11 0.07
N LEU A 67 4.87 -0.53 1.22
CA LEU A 67 3.69 -0.31 2.06
C LEU A 67 4.13 -0.17 3.53
N PRO A 68 4.20 1.05 4.06
CA PRO A 68 4.64 1.30 5.42
C PRO A 68 3.62 0.83 6.46
N VAL A 69 4.03 -0.12 7.31
CA VAL A 69 3.25 -0.57 8.48
C VAL A 69 3.57 0.24 9.74
N GLN A 70 4.80 0.74 9.88
CA GLN A 70 5.31 1.49 11.03
C GLN A 70 5.50 0.68 12.33
N SER A 71 4.55 -0.16 12.72
CA SER A 71 4.66 -1.04 13.90
C SER A 71 3.82 -2.30 13.70
N GLY A 72 4.22 -3.41 14.30
CA GLY A 72 3.39 -4.62 14.35
C GLY A 72 2.44 -4.67 15.56
N SER A 73 2.54 -3.71 16.50
CA SER A 73 1.62 -3.62 17.64
C SER A 73 0.42 -2.74 17.31
N ASP A 74 -0.79 -3.31 17.40
CA ASP A 74 -2.04 -2.57 17.20
C ASP A 74 -2.22 -1.44 18.22
N THR A 75 -1.69 -1.59 19.44
CA THR A 75 -1.67 -0.52 20.46
C THR A 75 -0.84 0.67 19.98
N ILE A 76 0.36 0.43 19.46
CA ILE A 76 1.27 1.48 18.98
C ILE A 76 0.74 2.10 17.69
N LEU A 77 0.19 1.30 16.78
CA LEU A 77 -0.50 1.79 15.58
C LEU A 77 -1.62 2.76 15.96
N ALA A 78 -2.47 2.41 16.92
CA ALA A 78 -3.54 3.28 17.39
C ALA A 78 -3.01 4.58 18.01
N GLN A 79 -1.94 4.52 18.82
CA GLN A 79 -1.31 5.71 19.39
C GLN A 79 -0.70 6.64 18.32
N MET A 80 -0.15 6.07 17.24
CA MET A 80 0.30 6.80 16.06
C MET A 80 -0.85 7.35 15.19
N LYS A 81 -2.11 7.18 15.62
CA LYS A 81 -3.33 7.51 14.86
C LYS A 81 -3.41 6.79 13.52
N ARG A 82 -2.80 5.61 13.41
CA ARG A 82 -2.99 4.73 12.25
C ARG A 82 -4.36 4.09 12.35
N LYS A 83 -5.13 4.18 11.27
CA LYS A 83 -6.48 3.61 11.16
C LYS A 83 -6.45 2.23 10.50
N HIS A 84 -5.45 1.42 10.84
CA HIS A 84 -5.31 0.05 10.41
C HIS A 84 -4.63 -0.77 11.50
N THR A 85 -4.85 -2.07 11.48
CA THR A 85 -4.24 -3.08 12.35
C THR A 85 -3.15 -3.85 11.60
N SER A 86 -2.28 -4.52 12.35
CA SER A 86 -1.31 -5.48 11.83
C SER A 86 -1.99 -6.60 11.01
N LEU A 87 -3.20 -7.00 11.39
CA LEU A 87 -3.98 -8.02 10.67
C LEU A 87 -4.44 -7.52 9.30
N GLU A 88 -5.00 -6.31 9.21
CA GLU A 88 -5.41 -5.70 7.95
C GLU A 88 -4.23 -5.51 7.01
N TYR A 89 -3.09 -5.05 7.54
CA TYR A 89 -1.83 -4.97 6.79
C TYR A 89 -1.43 -6.33 6.21
N ARG A 90 -1.35 -7.38 7.05
CA ARG A 90 -1.01 -8.74 6.58
C ARG A 90 -1.99 -9.26 5.55
N ASN A 91 -3.28 -8.92 5.65
CA ASN A 91 -4.29 -9.34 4.69
C ASN A 91 -4.08 -8.69 3.31
N ILE A 92 -3.73 -7.40 3.26
CA ILE A 92 -3.35 -6.74 2.00
C ILE A 92 -2.17 -7.47 1.37
N ILE A 93 -1.10 -7.70 2.14
CA ILE A 93 0.12 -8.36 1.65
C ILE A 93 -0.18 -9.78 1.16
N ARG A 94 -0.99 -10.56 1.89
CA ARG A 94 -1.42 -11.90 1.46
C ARG A 94 -2.15 -11.87 0.13
N LYS A 95 -3.13 -10.98 -0.03
CA LYS A 95 -3.89 -10.84 -1.28
C LYS A 95 -2.99 -10.47 -2.46
N VAL A 96 -2.07 -9.52 -2.28
CA VAL A 96 -1.09 -9.17 -3.31
C VAL A 96 -0.18 -10.35 -3.65
N LYS A 97 0.33 -11.09 -2.64
CA LYS A 97 1.17 -12.28 -2.86
C LYS A 97 0.43 -13.43 -3.57
N MET A 98 -0.89 -13.58 -3.38
CA MET A 98 -1.67 -14.56 -4.14
C MET A 98 -1.70 -14.23 -5.63
N ILE A 99 -1.62 -12.94 -6.00
CA ILE A 99 -1.58 -12.48 -7.40
C ILE A 99 -0.14 -12.51 -7.93
N ARG A 100 0.83 -12.07 -7.13
CA ARG A 100 2.26 -12.04 -7.46
C ARG A 100 3.10 -12.67 -6.35
N PRO A 101 3.34 -14.00 -6.40
CA PRO A 101 4.08 -14.70 -5.36
C PRO A 101 5.52 -14.21 -5.17
N ASP A 102 6.14 -13.68 -6.22
CA ASP A 102 7.52 -13.21 -6.27
C ASP A 102 7.68 -11.70 -6.03
N ILE A 103 6.62 -11.01 -5.58
CA ILE A 103 6.65 -9.57 -5.36
C ILE A 103 7.67 -9.13 -4.29
N ASN A 104 8.45 -8.10 -4.60
CA ASN A 104 9.33 -7.46 -3.63
C ASN A 104 8.55 -6.53 -2.72
N LEU A 105 8.67 -6.72 -1.41
CA LEU A 105 7.99 -5.91 -0.41
C LEU A 105 9.01 -5.06 0.36
N THR A 106 8.69 -3.79 0.55
CA THR A 106 9.43 -2.91 1.45
C THR A 106 8.48 -2.18 2.37
N THR A 107 8.93 -1.83 3.57
CA THR A 107 8.14 -1.12 4.58
C THR A 107 9.06 -0.25 5.42
N ASP A 108 8.49 0.75 6.06
CA ASP A 108 9.12 1.52 7.12
C ASP A 108 8.64 1.02 8.48
N ILE A 109 9.52 1.12 9.49
CA ILE A 109 9.27 0.74 10.88
C ILE A 109 9.77 1.89 11.78
N ILE A 110 9.01 2.21 12.82
CA ILE A 110 9.37 3.18 13.86
C ILE A 110 9.50 2.40 15.17
N VAL A 111 10.70 2.40 15.74
CA VAL A 111 11.01 1.79 17.05
C VAL A 111 11.22 2.89 18.10
N GLY A 112 11.00 2.56 19.38
CA GLY A 112 11.14 3.50 20.48
C GLY A 112 10.05 4.57 20.51
N TYR A 113 8.85 4.26 20.00
CA TYR A 113 7.72 5.20 20.06
C TYR A 113 7.35 5.51 21.54
N PRO A 114 6.96 6.75 21.91
CA PRO A 114 6.58 7.06 23.28
C PRO A 114 5.47 6.14 23.80
N GLY A 115 5.79 5.31 24.80
CA GLY A 115 4.87 4.30 25.34
C GLY A 115 5.03 2.90 24.75
N GLU A 116 5.99 2.66 23.84
CA GLU A 116 6.34 1.33 23.36
C GLU A 116 6.92 0.46 24.48
N THR A 117 6.30 -0.70 24.69
CA THR A 117 6.78 -1.72 25.63
C THR A 117 7.57 -2.81 24.90
N ASP A 118 8.32 -3.62 25.64
CA ASP A 118 8.99 -4.80 25.08
C ASP A 118 8.01 -5.74 24.37
N HIS A 119 6.78 -5.87 24.87
CA HIS A 119 5.75 -6.67 24.22
C HIS A 119 5.36 -6.10 22.85
N ASP A 120 5.21 -4.78 22.73
CA ASP A 120 4.89 -4.12 21.46
C ASP A 120 6.02 -4.28 20.43
N PHE A 121 7.26 -4.17 20.91
CA PHE A 121 8.44 -4.42 20.07
C PHE A 121 8.47 -5.87 19.57
N GLN A 122 8.18 -6.85 20.44
CA GLN A 122 8.09 -8.25 20.04
C GLN A 122 6.95 -8.52 19.04
N GLN A 123 5.82 -7.80 19.13
CA GLN A 123 4.78 -7.88 18.12
C GLN A 123 5.26 -7.35 16.76
N THR A 124 6.07 -6.28 16.75
CA THR A 124 6.70 -5.74 15.52
C THR A 124 7.67 -6.74 14.90
N LEU A 125 8.46 -7.47 15.68
CA LEU A 125 9.36 -8.50 15.17
C LEU A 125 8.63 -9.73 14.60
N LYS A 126 7.44 -10.05 15.11
CA LYS A 126 6.62 -11.20 14.67
C LYS A 126 5.74 -10.92 13.46
N LEU A 127 5.67 -9.66 13.00
CA LEU A 127 4.79 -9.19 11.93
C LEU A 127 4.97 -9.97 10.63
#